data_AF-A0A2G6L1V7-F1
#
_entry.id   AF-A0A2G6L1V7-F1
#
_cell.length_a   1.000
_cell.length_b   1.000
_cell.length_c   1.000
_cell.angle_alpha   90.00
_cell.angle_beta   90.00
_cell.angle_gamma   90.00
#
_symmetry.space_group_name_H-M   'P 1'
#
loop_
_entity.id
_entity.type
_entity.pdbx_description
1 polymer ?
#
loop_
_entity_poly.entity_id
_entity_poly.type
_entity_poly.pdbx_seq_one_letter_code
_entity_poly.pdbx_strand_id
1 'polypeptide(L)'
;MKRSQRMLPVRKLKEQEERTFARKFAQAQQQVEQEKQQLSMLENYQRDYFANISSQQTQHTGVSLSATQLDKYQLFLGRLHTAIENQQQVLVIKEAALKVAREQWAAANARLKALDSLIANIKAEEAQMQDKQEQRLIDDLPLRSNRYD
;
A
#
# COMPACT_ATOMS: atom_id res chain seq x y z
N MET A 1 31.10 -19.01 -13.52
CA MET A 1 30.01 -18.40 -12.72
C MET A 1 28.68 -19.00 -13.12
N LYS A 2 27.85 -19.40 -12.14
CA LYS A 2 26.54 -20.01 -12.37
C LYS A 2 25.54 -18.96 -12.91
N ARG A 3 24.59 -19.36 -13.78
CA ARG A 3 23.53 -18.50 -14.33
C ARG A 3 22.66 -17.93 -13.20
N SER A 4 22.33 -18.72 -12.19
CA SER A 4 21.58 -18.27 -11.00
C SER A 4 22.26 -17.10 -10.28
N GLN A 5 23.59 -17.12 -10.16
CA GLN A 5 24.37 -16.06 -9.48
C GLN A 5 24.31 -14.73 -10.25
N ARG A 6 24.27 -14.77 -11.59
CA ARG A 6 24.16 -13.57 -12.43
C ARG A 6 22.81 -12.87 -12.32
N MET A 7 21.77 -13.55 -11.81
CA MET A 7 20.42 -12.99 -11.66
C MET A 7 20.20 -12.31 -10.30
N LEU A 8 21.09 -12.52 -9.32
CA LEU A 8 20.99 -11.92 -7.99
C LEU A 8 21.00 -10.38 -8.01
N PRO A 9 21.83 -9.68 -8.83
CA PRO A 9 21.78 -8.23 -8.92
C PRO A 9 20.44 -7.70 -9.45
N VAL A 10 19.87 -8.37 -10.45
CA VAL A 10 18.55 -8.02 -11.02
C VAL A 10 17.45 -8.22 -9.98
N ARG A 11 17.51 -9.32 -9.23
CA ARG A 11 16.59 -9.59 -8.11
C ARG A 11 16.66 -8.50 -7.06
N LYS A 12 17.87 -8.10 -6.65
CA LYS A 12 18.07 -7.04 -5.66
C LYS A 12 17.49 -5.71 -6.13
N LEU A 13 17.65 -5.36 -7.42
CA LEU A 13 17.04 -4.17 -7.99
C LEU A 13 15.50 -4.23 -7.94
N LYS A 14 14.92 -5.39 -8.28
CA LYS A 14 13.47 -5.60 -8.24
C LYS A 14 12.91 -5.59 -6.82
N GLU A 15 13.67 -6.09 -5.85
CA GLU A 15 13.33 -6.01 -4.43
C GLU A 15 13.34 -4.56 -3.94
N GLN A 16 14.32 -3.75 -4.33
CA GLN A 16 14.35 -2.32 -3.99
C GLN A 16 13.18 -1.55 -4.61
N GLU A 17 12.82 -1.88 -5.85
CA GLU A 17 11.66 -1.32 -6.54
C GLU A 17 10.35 -1.68 -5.81
N GLU A 18 10.15 -2.96 -5.46
CA GLU A 18 8.99 -3.42 -4.68
C GLU A 18 8.89 -2.70 -3.34
N ARG A 19 9.99 -2.59 -2.58
CA ARG A 19 10.03 -1.87 -1.30
C ARG A 19 9.68 -0.40 -1.45
N THR A 20 10.07 0.22 -2.56
CA THR A 20 9.74 1.61 -2.85
C THR A 20 8.24 1.78 -3.08
N PHE A 21 7.61 0.89 -3.85
CA PHE A 21 6.17 0.89 -4.04
C PHE A 21 5.40 0.54 -2.78
N ALA A 22 5.90 -0.40 -1.96
CA ALA A 22 5.31 -0.75 -0.67
C ALA A 22 5.26 0.46 0.27
N ARG A 23 6.34 1.25 0.34
CA ARG A 23 6.38 2.51 1.13
C ARG A 23 5.37 3.53 0.63
N LYS A 24 5.27 3.72 -0.69
CA LYS A 24 4.29 4.63 -1.31
C LYS A 24 2.86 4.20 -1.01
N PHE A 25 2.57 2.90 -1.08
CA PHE A 25 1.27 2.33 -0.75
C PHE A 25 0.92 2.56 0.73
N ALA A 26 1.85 2.28 1.65
CA ALA A 26 1.66 2.53 3.08
C ALA A 26 1.40 4.03 3.38
N GLN A 27 2.17 4.93 2.74
CA GLN A 27 1.97 6.37 2.89
C GLN A 27 0.61 6.82 2.36
N ALA A 28 0.18 6.33 1.19
CA ALA A 28 -1.15 6.64 0.65
C ALA A 28 -2.26 6.12 1.56
N GLN A 29 -2.08 4.95 2.17
CA GLN A 29 -3.05 4.38 3.11
C GLN A 29 -3.18 5.24 4.36
N GLN A 30 -2.05 5.69 4.93
CA GLN A 30 -2.05 6.61 6.07
C GLN A 30 -2.74 7.94 5.73
N GLN A 31 -2.51 8.49 4.54
CA GLN A 31 -3.18 9.72 4.10
C GLN A 31 -4.70 9.54 4.03
N VAL A 32 -5.18 8.48 3.39
CA VAL A 32 -6.64 8.20 3.32
C VAL A 32 -7.24 8.10 4.73
N GLU A 33 -6.56 7.41 5.65
CA GLU A 33 -7.04 7.28 7.02
C GLU A 33 -7.11 8.63 7.75
N GLN A 34 -6.10 9.48 7.56
CA GLN A 34 -6.09 10.84 8.12
C GLN A 34 -7.25 11.69 7.58
N GLU A 35 -7.49 11.67 6.26
CA GLU A 35 -8.60 12.42 5.66
C GLU A 35 -9.97 11.89 6.14
N LYS A 36 -10.11 10.58 6.36
CA LYS A 36 -11.33 9.98 6.93
C LYS A 36 -11.58 10.43 8.36
N GLN A 37 -10.54 10.47 9.18
CA GLN A 37 -10.63 10.98 10.55
C GLN A 37 -11.02 12.46 10.58
N GLN A 38 -10.44 13.27 9.71
CA GLN A 38 -10.77 14.69 9.58
C GLN A 38 -12.23 14.89 9.14
N LEU A 39 -12.70 14.13 8.14
CA LEU A 39 -14.09 14.16 7.70
C LEU A 39 -15.04 13.79 8.85
N SER A 40 -14.76 12.69 9.55
CA SER A 40 -15.57 12.25 10.69
C SER A 40 -15.62 13.30 11.79
N MET A 41 -14.51 13.99 12.07
CA MET A 41 -14.46 15.09 13.03
C MET A 41 -15.36 16.25 12.62
N LEU A 42 -15.35 16.64 11.34
CA LEU A 42 -16.22 17.70 10.83
C LEU A 42 -17.70 17.33 10.90
N GLU A 43 -18.05 16.09 10.55
CA GLU A 43 -19.42 15.57 10.61
C GLU A 43 -19.94 15.46 12.05
N ASN A 44 -19.09 14.99 12.97
CA ASN A 44 -19.44 14.94 14.39
C ASN A 44 -19.61 16.34 14.96
N TYR A 45 -18.70 17.26 14.64
CA TYR A 45 -18.81 18.66 15.04
C TYR A 45 -20.09 19.31 14.52
N GLN A 46 -20.47 19.03 13.27
CA GLN A 46 -21.75 19.48 12.71
C GLN A 46 -22.94 18.96 13.52
N ARG A 47 -22.97 17.67 13.84
CA ARG A 47 -24.04 17.03 14.62
C ARG A 47 -24.15 17.64 16.02
N ASP A 48 -23.03 17.77 16.72
CA ASP A 48 -22.97 18.35 18.07
C ASP A 48 -23.43 19.81 18.05
N TYR A 49 -23.05 20.55 17.01
CA TYR A 49 -23.47 21.94 16.83
C TYR A 49 -24.99 22.06 16.64
N PHE A 50 -25.63 21.20 15.84
CA PHE A 50 -27.08 21.14 15.70
C PHE A 50 -27.79 20.76 17.02
N ALA A 51 -27.25 19.80 17.76
CA ALA A 51 -27.81 19.37 19.03
C ALA A 51 -27.79 20.50 20.08
N ASN A 52 -26.70 21.27 20.14
CA ASN A 52 -26.56 22.42 21.04
C ASN A 52 -27.55 23.55 20.74
N ILE A 53 -27.80 23.84 19.45
CA ILE A 53 -28.80 24.86 19.08
C ILE A 53 -30.21 24.39 19.41
N SER A 54 -30.52 23.12 19.13
CA SER A 54 -31.84 22.53 19.44
C SER A 54 -32.14 22.52 20.95
N SER A 55 -31.13 22.28 21.79
CA SER A 55 -31.29 22.30 23.24
C SER A 55 -31.47 23.72 23.79
N GLN A 56 -30.76 24.72 23.26
CA GLN A 56 -30.96 26.13 23.63
C GLN A 56 -32.38 26.61 23.27
N GLN A 57 -32.92 26.16 22.14
CA GLN A 57 -34.25 26.54 21.69
C GLN A 57 -35.38 25.92 22.54
N THR A 58 -35.14 24.75 23.15
CA THR A 58 -36.13 24.05 24.01
C THR A 58 -36.05 24.45 25.48
N GLN A 59 -34.89 24.88 25.99
CA GLN A 59 -34.72 25.31 27.38
C GLN A 59 -35.23 26.74 27.67
N HIS A 60 -35.31 27.59 26.64
CA HIS A 60 -35.86 28.93 26.77
C HIS A 60 -37.33 28.95 26.31
N THR A 61 -38.24 28.66 27.22
CA THR A 61 -39.69 28.86 27.06
C THR A 61 -40.01 30.38 26.94
N GLY A 62 -39.65 31.00 25.82
CA GLY A 62 -40.06 32.36 25.47
C GLY A 62 -39.00 33.29 24.86
N VAL A 63 -37.71 32.93 24.84
CA VAL A 63 -36.66 33.75 24.20
C VAL A 63 -36.18 33.06 22.93
N SER A 64 -36.73 33.47 21.78
CA SER A 64 -36.19 33.07 20.48
C SER A 64 -34.77 33.63 20.32
N LEU A 65 -33.90 32.84 19.68
CA LEU A 65 -32.57 33.29 19.22
C LEU A 65 -32.72 34.64 18.50
N SER A 66 -31.83 35.59 18.78
CA SER A 66 -31.90 36.89 18.08
C SER A 66 -31.67 36.68 16.57
N ALA A 67 -32.27 37.52 15.72
CA ALA A 67 -32.05 37.48 14.28
C ALA A 67 -30.54 37.50 13.93
N THR A 68 -29.76 38.29 14.67
CA THR A 68 -28.30 38.37 14.52
C THR A 68 -27.55 37.10 14.93
N GLN A 69 -28.09 36.27 15.84
CA GLN A 69 -27.53 34.97 16.18
C GLN A 69 -27.88 33.92 15.12
N LEU A 70 -29.09 33.97 14.57
CA LEU A 70 -29.54 33.12 13.47
C LEU A 70 -28.74 33.35 12.18
N ASP A 71 -28.44 34.61 11.84
CA ASP A 71 -27.63 34.94 10.65
C ASP A 71 -26.19 34.40 10.77
N LYS A 72 -25.56 34.57 11.95
CA LYS A 72 -24.22 34.03 12.22
C LYS A 72 -24.20 32.50 12.14
N TYR A 73 -25.26 31.87 12.63
CA TYR A 73 -25.46 30.43 12.58
C TYR A 73 -25.53 29.92 11.13
N GLN A 74 -26.37 30.52 10.30
CA GLN A 74 -26.50 30.13 8.89
C GLN A 74 -25.18 30.31 8.12
N LEU A 75 -24.48 31.42 8.35
CA LEU A 75 -23.18 31.68 7.71
C LEU A 75 -22.14 30.63 8.10
N PHE A 76 -22.06 30.27 9.38
CA PHE A 76 -21.12 29.28 9.87
C PHE A 76 -21.44 27.88 9.33
N LEU A 77 -22.71 27.49 9.30
CA LEU A 77 -23.13 26.22 8.69
C LEU A 77 -22.81 26.15 7.21
N GLY A 78 -22.99 27.22 6.46
CA GLY A 78 -22.60 27.27 5.04
C GLY A 78 -21.11 27.01 4.85
N ARG A 79 -20.27 27.60 5.71
CA ARG A 79 -18.81 27.38 5.70
C ARG A 79 -18.45 25.94 6.10
N LEU A 80 -19.10 25.39 7.13
CA LEU A 80 -18.86 24.03 7.59
C LEU A 80 -19.27 23.00 6.53
N HIS A 81 -20.41 23.20 5.86
CA HIS A 81 -20.86 22.37 4.76
C HIS A 81 -19.86 22.39 3.61
N THR A 82 -19.43 23.58 3.19
CA THR A 82 -18.41 23.74 2.14
C THR A 82 -17.10 23.03 2.52
N ALA A 83 -16.69 23.11 3.80
CA ALA A 83 -15.50 22.42 4.29
C ALA A 83 -15.64 20.90 4.24
N ILE A 84 -16.82 20.35 4.60
CA ILE A 84 -17.12 18.92 4.51
C ILE A 84 -17.10 18.46 3.05
N GLU A 85 -17.73 19.18 2.14
CA GLU A 85 -17.73 18.87 0.71
C GLU A 85 -16.31 18.85 0.14
N ASN A 86 -15.50 19.86 0.46
CA ASN A 86 -14.09 19.90 0.08
C ASN A 86 -13.31 18.71 0.64
N GLN A 87 -13.52 18.36 1.90
CA GLN A 87 -12.86 17.23 2.56
C GLN A 87 -13.26 15.89 1.91
N GLN A 88 -14.52 15.72 1.50
CA GLN A 88 -15.00 14.56 0.76
C GLN A 88 -14.34 14.46 -0.62
N GLN A 89 -14.21 15.58 -1.34
CA GLN A 89 -13.51 15.61 -2.64
C GLN A 89 -12.03 15.22 -2.49
N VAL A 90 -11.35 15.76 -1.48
CA VAL A 90 -9.97 15.38 -1.15
C VAL A 90 -9.88 13.89 -0.87
N LEU A 91 -10.80 13.34 -0.07
CA LEU A 91 -10.83 11.92 0.25
C LEU A 91 -10.96 11.04 -1.02
N VAL A 92 -11.86 11.39 -1.94
CA VAL A 92 -12.02 10.66 -3.22
C VAL A 92 -10.71 10.64 -4.01
N ILE A 93 -10.01 11.77 -4.10
CA ILE A 93 -8.72 11.87 -4.79
C ILE A 93 -7.67 10.98 -4.11
N LYS A 94 -7.61 10.98 -2.77
CA LYS A 94 -6.68 10.15 -2.00
C LYS A 94 -6.99 8.66 -2.13
N GLU A 95 -8.25 8.27 -2.14
CA GLU A 95 -8.66 6.88 -2.34
C GLU A 95 -8.31 6.38 -3.75
N ALA A 96 -8.48 7.21 -4.78
CA ALA A 96 -8.02 6.92 -6.13
C ALA A 96 -6.49 6.73 -6.18
N ALA A 97 -5.73 7.61 -5.53
CA ALA A 97 -4.27 7.50 -5.44
C ALA A 97 -3.84 6.23 -4.69
N LEU A 98 -4.54 5.86 -3.61
CA LEU A 98 -4.31 4.62 -2.86
C LEU A 98 -4.52 3.38 -3.75
N LYS A 99 -5.58 3.37 -4.56
CA LYS A 99 -5.84 2.28 -5.51
C LYS A 99 -4.70 2.13 -6.51
N VAL A 100 -4.24 3.23 -7.10
CA VAL A 100 -3.10 3.22 -8.03
C VAL A 100 -1.82 2.73 -7.36
N ALA A 101 -1.53 3.21 -6.14
CA ALA A 101 -0.35 2.77 -5.39
C ALA A 101 -0.41 1.27 -5.06
N ARG A 102 -1.60 0.75 -4.72
CA ARG A 102 -1.83 -0.68 -4.48
C ARG A 102 -1.55 -1.52 -5.73
N GLU A 103 -2.05 -1.08 -6.89
CA GLU A 103 -1.84 -1.78 -8.17
C GLU A 103 -0.36 -1.81 -8.55
N GLN A 104 0.37 -0.70 -8.38
CA GLN A 104 1.81 -0.62 -8.62
C GLN A 104 2.60 -1.56 -7.71
N TRP A 105 2.28 -1.56 -6.41
CA TRP A 105 2.91 -2.46 -5.45
C TRP A 105 2.61 -3.93 -5.78
N ALA A 106 1.35 -4.27 -6.07
CA ALA A 106 0.97 -5.62 -6.44
C ALA A 106 1.71 -6.13 -7.69
N ALA A 107 1.84 -5.27 -8.71
CA ALA A 107 2.58 -5.60 -9.93
C ALA A 107 4.08 -5.80 -9.66
N ALA A 108 4.70 -4.95 -8.85
CA ALA A 108 6.11 -5.08 -8.47
C ALA A 108 6.36 -6.37 -7.67
N ASN A 109 5.50 -6.67 -6.69
CA ASN A 109 5.56 -7.89 -5.90
C ASN A 109 5.37 -9.16 -6.75
N ALA A 110 4.42 -9.14 -7.69
CA ALA A 110 4.21 -10.26 -8.61
C ALA A 110 5.47 -10.53 -9.49
N ARG A 111 6.10 -9.48 -10.00
CA ARG A 111 7.35 -9.58 -10.78
C ARG A 111 8.50 -10.13 -9.94
N LEU A 112 8.63 -9.68 -8.69
CA LEU A 112 9.66 -10.18 -7.76
C LEU A 112 9.46 -11.68 -7.47
N LYS A 113 8.23 -12.10 -7.19
CA LYS A 113 7.89 -13.52 -6.98
C LYS A 113 8.20 -14.37 -8.20
N ALA A 114 7.83 -13.91 -9.40
CA ALA A 114 8.12 -14.62 -10.64
C ALA A 114 9.64 -14.79 -10.85
N LEU A 115 10.42 -13.74 -10.55
CA LEU A 115 11.88 -13.79 -10.63
C LEU A 115 12.48 -14.75 -9.60
N ASP A 116 11.96 -14.78 -8.38
CA ASP A 116 12.39 -15.72 -7.33
C ASP A 116 12.14 -17.18 -7.73
N SER A 117 10.97 -17.48 -8.28
CA SER A 117 10.65 -18.80 -8.82
C SER A 117 11.59 -19.19 -9.98
N LEU A 118 11.87 -18.26 -10.89
CA LEU A 118 12.78 -18.53 -12.01
C LEU A 118 14.22 -18.78 -11.53
N ILE A 119 14.70 -18.02 -10.54
CA ILE A 119 16.03 -18.24 -9.95
C ILE A 119 16.08 -19.61 -9.26
N ALA A 120 15.03 -20.01 -8.56
CA ALA A 120 14.95 -21.32 -7.91
C ALA A 120 15.02 -22.46 -8.94
N ASN A 121 14.28 -22.36 -10.05
CA ASN A 121 14.32 -23.34 -11.13
C ASN A 121 15.72 -23.47 -11.75
N ILE A 122 16.37 -22.33 -12.05
CA ILE A 122 17.74 -22.34 -12.60
C ILE A 122 18.72 -22.99 -11.61
N LYS A 123 18.59 -22.74 -10.31
CA LYS A 123 19.44 -23.39 -9.30
C LYS A 123 19.25 -24.90 -9.27
N ALA A 124 18.01 -25.38 -9.41
CA ALA A 124 17.72 -26.81 -9.46
C ALA A 124 18.32 -27.46 -10.71
N GLU A 125 18.20 -26.83 -11.88
CA GLU A 125 18.83 -27.30 -13.13
C GLU A 125 20.37 -27.35 -13.01
N GLU A 126 20.97 -26.31 -12.42
CA GLU A 126 22.41 -26.26 -12.20
C GLU A 126 22.91 -27.35 -11.25
N ALA A 127 22.14 -27.67 -10.20
CA ALA A 127 22.46 -28.77 -9.29
C ALA A 127 22.41 -30.12 -10.02
N GLN A 128 21.32 -30.39 -10.76
CA GLN A 128 21.19 -31.64 -11.53
C GLN A 128 22.29 -31.81 -12.58
N MET A 129 22.70 -30.73 -13.26
CA MET A 129 23.81 -30.80 -14.21
C MET A 129 25.14 -31.09 -13.52
N GLN A 130 25.36 -30.52 -12.33
CA GLN A 130 26.57 -30.76 -11.57
C GLN A 130 26.63 -32.21 -11.08
N ASP A 131 25.53 -32.74 -10.52
CA ASP A 131 25.45 -34.14 -10.07
C ASP A 131 25.75 -35.12 -11.22
N LYS A 132 25.20 -34.86 -12.41
CA LYS A 132 25.49 -35.67 -13.62
C LYS A 132 26.95 -35.60 -14.04
N GLN A 133 27.61 -34.46 -13.89
CA GLN A 133 29.04 -34.32 -14.19
C GLN A 133 29.90 -35.07 -13.17
N GLU A 134 29.57 -34.96 -11.89
CA GLU A 134 30.27 -35.66 -10.80
C GLU A 134 30.14 -37.17 -10.94
N GLN A 135 28.95 -37.70 -11.26
CA GLN A 135 28.74 -39.12 -11.51
C GLN A 135 29.60 -39.63 -12.68
N ARG A 136 29.64 -38.89 -13.81
CA ARG A 136 30.49 -39.26 -14.96
C ARG A 136 31.97 -39.32 -14.60
N LEU A 137 32.46 -38.38 -13.80
CA LEU A 137 33.86 -38.36 -13.37
C LEU A 137 34.21 -39.57 -12.49
N ILE A 138 33.29 -40.01 -11.64
CA ILE A 138 33.45 -41.21 -10.81
C ILE A 138 33.48 -42.47 -11.68
N ASP A 139 32.59 -42.58 -12.67
CA ASP A 139 32.51 -43.73 -13.58
C ASP A 139 33.74 -43.86 -14.52
N ASP A 140 34.38 -42.75 -14.88
CA ASP A 140 35.59 -42.74 -15.73
C ASP A 140 36.89 -43.11 -14.98
N LEU A 141 36.94 -42.93 -13.65
CA LEU A 141 38.10 -43.25 -12.81
C LEU A 141 38.52 -44.75 -12.81
N PRO A 142 37.62 -45.75 -12.68
CA PRO A 142 38.00 -47.16 -12.67
C PRO A 142 38.57 -47.68 -14.01
N LEU A 143 38.25 -47.03 -15.14
CA LEU A 143 38.75 -47.43 -16.47
C LEU A 143 40.21 -47.03 -16.73
N ARG A 144 40.78 -46.13 -15.93
CA ARG A 144 42.20 -45.73 -16.01
C ARG A 144 43.12 -46.55 -15.10
N SER A 145 42.59 -47.11 -14.01
CA SER A 145 43.36 -47.97 -13.10
C SER A 145 43.63 -49.35 -13.68
N ASN A 146 42.77 -49.86 -14.56
CA ASN A 146 42.83 -51.24 -15.08
C ASN A 146 43.59 -51.38 -16.42
N ARG A 147 44.46 -50.40 -16.75
CA ARG A 147 45.27 -50.37 -18.00
C ARG A 147 46.78 -50.44 -17.75
N TYR A 148 47.20 -50.66 -16.51
CA TYR A 148 48.58 -50.91 -16.12
C TYR A 148 48.63 -52.18 -15.26
N ASP A 149 48.50 -53.33 -15.90
CA ASP A 149 49.00 -54.64 -15.47
C ASP A 149 49.32 -55.46 -16.71
#